data_AF-A0A1I7T0J4-F1
#
_entry.id   AF-A0A1I7T0J4-F1
#
_cell.length_a   1.000
_cell.length_b   1.000
_cell.length_c   1.000
_cell.angle_alpha   90.00
_cell.angle_beta   90.00
_cell.angle_gamma   90.00
#
_symmetry.space_group_name_H-M   'P 1'
#
loop_
_entity.id
_entity.type
_entity.pdbx_description
1 polymer ?
#
loop_
_entity_poly.entity_id
_entity_poly.type
_entity_poly.pdbx_seq_one_letter_code
_entity_poly.pdbx_strand_id
1 'polypeptide(L)'
;MRSSRNKFAEISATPNVVGCGNNIVNGCHEYNSLKNQSGCTPVLEYQFESVQVEFNYICDDAKKVKNTITVQTFGVLVGAAVFGQFSDSFGRRKALIISCVGNAIFNLISSYSPDLSFFIIWRTIAGVFAGGITVVQMVYMVENIPRHHRMWIQNSITWSPNLILFPYVAYLAHDWRTLCVVISAASVLSFFALMLLEESPRWLVQKGNLEEARRLIIKIRKIDRLYLEEFEEQLDDVLKIEAEKLARSSKKTKKYTFIHLFCTWKMIAQTMTFIIGIICTTFIVYALMYNMEKLSGSLYWNSAAIGASRWIVNILVSIADYKLHWFGRKLINILSMTFTLISLGVMAGYMYTGHGGSVVAIGTTVAIAMCSQLFIAKYLMVNELYPTAVRNLAVSAVSTMSRIGSMFSPQLFYLIDIAEWIPYAVLVGFQLVDLIIFCIFIPETKGVHLENHLPPKHKRIFGKRS
;
A
#
# COMPACT_ATOMS: atom_id res chain seq x y z
N MET A 1 5.16 37.47 17.48
CA MET A 1 5.63 36.24 16.80
C MET A 1 5.56 34.95 17.63
N ARG A 2 5.46 34.96 18.97
CA ARG A 2 5.27 33.74 19.79
C ARG A 2 3.81 33.31 19.95
N SER A 3 2.85 34.24 19.89
CA SER A 3 1.40 33.96 20.03
C SER A 3 0.77 33.28 18.81
N SER A 4 1.32 33.47 17.60
CA SER A 4 0.82 32.81 16.37
C SER A 4 1.26 31.35 16.23
N ARG A 5 2.34 30.92 16.90
CA ARG A 5 2.78 29.50 16.86
C ARG A 5 1.94 28.58 17.74
N ASN A 6 1.35 29.08 18.83
CA ASN A 6 0.49 28.27 19.70
C ASN A 6 -0.89 28.03 19.09
N LYS A 7 -1.40 28.93 18.22
CA LYS A 7 -2.67 28.70 17.51
C LYS A 7 -2.62 27.50 16.55
N PHE A 8 -1.47 27.21 15.94
CA PHE A 8 -1.34 26.04 15.06
C PHE A 8 -1.45 24.69 15.77
N ALA A 9 -1.28 24.64 17.09
CA ALA A 9 -1.37 23.40 17.86
C ALA A 9 -2.81 23.00 18.24
N GLU A 10 -3.75 23.96 18.22
CA GLU A 10 -5.16 23.76 18.62
C GLU A 10 -6.15 23.69 17.44
N ILE A 11 -5.74 24.11 16.23
CA ILE A 11 -6.58 24.04 15.02
C ILE A 11 -6.64 22.58 14.55
N SER A 12 -7.84 22.00 14.48
CA SER A 12 -8.05 20.65 13.93
C SER A 12 -7.77 20.62 12.42
N ALA A 13 -7.34 19.47 11.90
CA ALA A 13 -7.03 19.32 10.47
C ALA A 13 -8.28 19.25 9.57
N THR A 14 -9.45 18.91 10.13
CA THR A 14 -10.75 19.21 9.50
C THR A 14 -11.04 20.71 9.58
N PRO A 15 -11.52 21.34 8.49
CA PRO A 15 -11.84 22.76 8.52
C PRO A 15 -12.91 23.03 9.58
N ASN A 16 -12.56 23.83 10.58
CA ASN A 16 -13.50 24.27 11.58
C ASN A 16 -14.25 25.47 11.02
N VAL A 17 -15.58 25.34 10.93
CA VAL A 17 -16.45 26.49 10.63
C VAL A 17 -16.45 27.35 11.88
N VAL A 18 -15.71 28.46 11.85
CA VAL A 18 -15.62 29.43 12.95
C VAL A 18 -16.63 30.56 12.80
N GLY A 19 -17.24 30.70 11.62
CA GLY A 19 -18.28 31.68 11.41
C GLY A 19 -18.96 31.57 10.06
N CYS A 20 -20.00 32.38 9.92
CA CYS A 20 -20.71 32.61 8.69
C CYS A 20 -20.93 34.13 8.57
N GLY A 21 -20.22 34.78 7.64
CA GLY A 21 -20.18 36.25 7.56
C GLY A 21 -19.63 36.87 8.85
N ASN A 22 -20.42 37.70 9.53
CA ASN A 22 -20.06 38.30 10.83
C ASN A 22 -20.49 37.47 12.04
N ASN A 23 -21.23 36.38 11.86
CA ASN A 23 -21.72 35.55 12.95
C ASN A 23 -20.73 34.43 13.26
N ILE A 24 -20.36 34.27 14.53
CA ILE A 24 -19.58 33.12 15.00
C ILE A 24 -20.52 31.92 15.06
N VAL A 25 -20.09 30.79 14.51
CA VAL A 25 -20.90 29.57 14.39
C VAL A 25 -20.12 28.43 15.03
N ASN A 26 -20.77 27.60 15.85
CA ASN A 26 -20.15 26.45 16.47
C ASN A 26 -20.58 25.17 15.75
N GLY A 27 -19.84 24.85 14.68
CA GLY A 27 -19.92 23.56 14.01
C GLY A 27 -21.00 23.43 12.95
N CYS A 28 -21.17 22.20 12.46
CA CYS A 28 -21.89 21.91 11.22
C CYS A 28 -23.42 22.05 11.30
N HIS A 29 -24.02 21.84 12.47
CA HIS A 29 -25.48 21.93 12.63
C HIS A 29 -25.98 23.38 12.52
N GLU A 30 -25.30 24.33 13.18
CA GLU A 30 -25.64 25.75 13.10
C GLU A 30 -25.29 26.35 11.72
N TYR A 31 -24.25 25.85 11.07
CA TYR A 31 -23.93 26.27 9.70
C TYR A 31 -25.01 25.84 8.69
N ASN A 32 -25.46 24.58 8.75
CA ASN A 32 -26.48 24.07 7.82
C ASN A 32 -27.82 24.81 7.96
N SER A 33 -28.21 25.23 9.17
CA SER A 33 -29.43 26.03 9.38
C SER A 33 -29.28 27.45 8.83
N LEU A 34 -28.12 28.09 9.03
CA LEU A 34 -27.83 29.45 8.52
C LEU A 34 -27.67 29.49 7.00
N LYS A 35 -27.04 28.46 6.40
CA LYS A 35 -26.88 28.31 4.94
C LYS A 35 -28.24 28.30 4.24
N ASN A 36 -29.21 27.57 4.77
CA ASN A 36 -30.57 27.48 4.22
C ASN A 36 -31.38 28.78 4.38
N GLN A 37 -31.04 29.63 5.35
CA GLN A 37 -31.79 30.86 5.64
C GLN A 37 -31.22 32.10 4.94
N SER A 38 -29.89 32.22 4.80
CA SER A 38 -29.23 33.49 4.45
C SER A 38 -28.19 33.40 3.34
N GLY A 39 -27.94 32.22 2.75
CA GLY A 39 -26.98 32.09 1.65
C GLY A 39 -25.55 32.55 2.01
N CYS A 40 -25.16 32.32 3.26
CA CYS A 40 -23.99 32.92 3.86
C CYS A 40 -22.69 32.14 3.55
N THR A 41 -21.57 32.87 3.38
CA THR A 41 -20.24 32.31 3.12
C THR A 41 -19.54 31.88 4.42
N PRO A 42 -19.07 30.63 4.54
CA PRO A 42 -18.40 30.15 5.75
C PRO A 42 -17.01 30.75 5.90
N VAL A 43 -16.65 31.10 7.14
CA VAL A 43 -15.28 31.41 7.56
C VAL A 43 -14.68 30.13 8.13
N LEU A 44 -13.61 29.63 7.52
CA LEU A 44 -12.97 28.35 7.87
C LEU A 44 -11.59 28.59 8.49
N GLU A 45 -11.30 27.92 9.60
CA GLU A 45 -9.94 27.71 10.09
C GLU A 45 -9.44 26.34 9.65
N TYR A 46 -8.32 26.29 8.94
CA TYR A 46 -7.72 25.07 8.40
C TYR A 46 -6.19 25.07 8.52
N GLN A 47 -5.58 23.89 8.70
CA GLN A 47 -4.13 23.70 8.72
C GLN A 47 -3.50 23.53 7.33
N PHE A 48 -4.30 23.10 6.36
CA PHE A 48 -3.90 22.85 4.97
C PHE A 48 -5.11 23.14 4.08
N GLU A 49 -4.91 23.91 3.01
CA GLU A 49 -5.99 24.18 2.05
C GLU A 49 -6.21 22.93 1.22
N SER A 50 -7.25 22.17 1.55
CA SER A 50 -7.60 20.91 0.90
C SER A 50 -8.68 21.09 -0.16
N VAL A 51 -8.89 20.08 -1.01
CA VAL A 51 -9.98 20.06 -2.01
C VAL A 51 -11.35 20.30 -1.36
N GLN A 52 -11.55 19.82 -0.13
CA GLN A 52 -12.79 20.05 0.61
C GLN A 52 -12.99 21.52 0.94
N VAL A 53 -11.91 22.21 1.33
CA VAL A 53 -11.91 23.63 1.71
C VAL A 53 -12.14 24.50 0.48
N GLU A 54 -11.35 24.30 -0.58
CA GLU A 54 -11.40 25.17 -1.77
C GLU A 54 -12.75 25.07 -2.51
N PHE A 55 -13.25 23.85 -2.70
CA PHE A 55 -14.54 23.65 -3.38
C PHE A 55 -15.75 23.78 -2.43
N ASN A 56 -15.55 24.21 -1.19
CA ASN A 56 -16.59 24.46 -0.20
C ASN A 56 -17.50 23.24 0.08
N TYR A 57 -16.94 22.02 0.03
CA TYR A 57 -17.63 20.78 0.42
C TYR A 57 -17.45 20.54 1.92
N ILE A 58 -18.23 21.24 2.74
CA ILE A 58 -18.16 21.17 4.22
C ILE A 58 -19.33 20.35 4.78
N CYS A 59 -19.17 19.77 5.98
CA CYS A 59 -20.21 19.02 6.68
C CYS A 59 -20.73 17.81 5.88
N ASP A 60 -22.03 17.73 5.60
CA ASP A 60 -22.61 16.61 4.84
C ASP A 60 -22.06 16.52 3.42
N ASP A 61 -21.66 17.64 2.83
CA ASP A 61 -21.07 17.69 1.50
C ASP A 61 -19.63 17.12 1.48
N ALA A 62 -18.93 17.07 2.61
CA ALA A 62 -17.59 16.45 2.73
C ALA A 62 -17.61 14.94 2.42
N LYS A 63 -18.77 14.29 2.63
CA LYS A 63 -18.99 12.88 2.25
C LYS A 63 -18.77 12.64 0.76
N LYS A 64 -19.16 13.59 -0.09
CA LYS A 64 -18.94 13.51 -1.55
C LYS A 64 -17.44 13.44 -1.86
N VAL A 65 -16.61 14.19 -1.14
CA VAL A 65 -15.14 14.14 -1.29
C VAL A 65 -14.57 12.81 -0.79
N LYS A 66 -15.13 12.19 0.25
CA LYS A 66 -14.70 10.83 0.66
C LYS A 66 -15.01 9.77 -0.39
N ASN A 67 -16.12 9.90 -1.11
CA ASN A 67 -16.45 8.98 -2.21
C ASN A 67 -15.44 9.06 -3.36
N THR A 68 -14.82 10.23 -3.59
CA THR A 68 -13.82 10.37 -4.67
C THR A 68 -12.59 9.50 -4.41
N ILE A 69 -12.23 9.28 -3.14
CA ILE A 69 -11.10 8.42 -2.74
C ILE A 69 -11.37 6.96 -3.15
N THR A 70 -12.60 6.48 -3.01
CA THR A 70 -12.99 5.13 -3.47
C THR A 70 -12.85 4.99 -4.97
N VAL A 71 -13.33 5.97 -5.76
CA VAL A 71 -13.22 5.97 -7.22
C VAL A 71 -11.75 6.04 -7.66
N GLN A 72 -10.95 6.87 -6.99
CA GLN A 72 -9.50 6.96 -7.24
C GLN A 72 -8.80 5.62 -6.97
N THR A 73 -9.14 4.96 -5.86
CA THR A 73 -8.57 3.66 -5.47
C THR A 73 -8.97 2.55 -6.44
N PHE A 74 -10.17 2.62 -7.01
CA PHE A 74 -10.57 1.76 -8.12
C PHE A 74 -9.66 1.95 -9.35
N GLY A 75 -9.30 3.20 -9.68
CA GLY A 75 -8.28 3.48 -10.70
C GLY A 75 -6.96 2.76 -10.42
N VAL A 76 -6.47 2.81 -9.17
CA VAL A 76 -5.24 2.09 -8.74
C VAL A 76 -5.34 0.58 -8.92
N LEU A 77 -6.49 -0.03 -8.61
CA LEU A 77 -6.75 -1.46 -8.83
C LEU A 77 -6.64 -1.82 -10.32
N VAL A 78 -7.34 -1.07 -11.18
CA VAL A 78 -7.33 -1.30 -12.63
C VAL A 78 -5.92 -1.12 -13.18
N GLY A 79 -5.23 -0.07 -12.76
CA GLY A 79 -3.85 0.21 -13.10
C GLY A 79 -2.88 -0.91 -12.76
N ALA A 80 -2.96 -1.42 -11.54
CA ALA A 80 -2.15 -2.55 -11.09
C ALA A 80 -2.33 -3.80 -11.98
N ALA A 81 -3.56 -4.10 -12.39
CA ALA A 81 -3.86 -5.24 -13.26
C ALA A 81 -3.35 -5.04 -14.70
N VAL A 82 -3.64 -3.88 -15.29
CA VAL A 82 -3.27 -3.55 -16.68
C VAL A 82 -1.76 -3.42 -16.83
N PHE A 83 -1.12 -2.61 -15.99
CA PHE A 83 0.33 -2.38 -16.07
C PHE A 83 1.15 -3.58 -15.60
N GLY A 84 0.60 -4.44 -14.73
CA GLY A 84 1.20 -5.74 -14.43
C GLY A 84 1.41 -6.57 -15.69
N GLN A 85 0.33 -6.82 -16.45
CA GLN A 85 0.38 -7.57 -17.72
C GLN A 85 1.19 -6.85 -18.80
N PHE A 86 1.06 -5.52 -18.88
CA PHE A 86 1.81 -4.71 -19.81
C PHE A 86 3.32 -4.84 -19.56
N SER A 87 3.75 -4.81 -18.29
CA SER A 87 5.17 -4.94 -17.95
C SER A 87 5.74 -6.34 -18.25
N ASP A 88 4.93 -7.39 -18.10
CA ASP A 88 5.33 -8.76 -18.50
C ASP A 88 5.49 -8.84 -20.03
N SER A 89 4.66 -8.11 -20.77
CA SER A 89 4.61 -8.17 -22.23
C SER A 89 5.68 -7.32 -22.90
N PHE A 90 5.82 -6.06 -22.50
CA PHE A 90 6.61 -5.04 -23.19
C PHE A 90 7.90 -4.63 -22.47
N GLY A 91 8.11 -5.06 -21.22
CA GLY A 91 9.29 -4.75 -20.42
C GLY A 91 8.96 -3.97 -19.15
N ARG A 92 9.78 -4.16 -18.12
CA ARG A 92 9.60 -3.51 -16.81
C ARG A 92 9.93 -2.03 -16.90
N ARG A 93 11.05 -1.69 -17.52
CA ARG A 93 11.52 -0.30 -17.64
C ARG A 93 10.54 0.56 -18.42
N LYS A 94 10.08 0.09 -19.59
CA LYS A 94 9.09 0.82 -20.40
C LYS A 94 7.79 1.05 -19.65
N ALA A 95 7.29 0.04 -18.95
CA ALA A 95 6.09 0.16 -18.14
C ALA A 95 6.26 1.17 -17.00
N LEU A 96 7.42 1.21 -16.33
CA LEU A 96 7.73 2.21 -15.30
C LEU A 96 7.79 3.63 -15.87
N ILE A 97 8.44 3.82 -17.02
CA ILE A 97 8.54 5.15 -17.65
C ILE A 97 7.15 5.67 -18.03
N ILE A 98 6.35 4.86 -18.73
CA ILE A 98 4.99 5.23 -19.12
C ILE A 98 4.13 5.55 -17.88
N SER A 99 4.25 4.72 -16.84
CA SER A 99 3.50 4.93 -15.60
C SER A 99 3.95 6.18 -14.85
N CYS A 100 5.25 6.46 -14.79
CA CYS A 100 5.80 7.65 -14.14
C CYS A 100 5.36 8.94 -14.87
N VAL A 101 5.52 8.98 -16.20
CA VAL A 101 5.14 10.14 -17.02
C VAL A 101 3.63 10.35 -16.99
N GLY A 102 2.83 9.28 -17.18
CA GLY A 102 1.38 9.35 -17.11
C GLY A 102 0.91 9.87 -15.75
N ASN A 103 1.43 9.31 -14.65
CA ASN A 103 1.09 9.80 -13.32
C ASN A 103 1.44 11.27 -13.13
N ALA A 104 2.61 11.74 -13.58
CA ALA A 104 3.02 13.14 -13.46
C ALA A 104 2.10 14.09 -14.26
N ILE A 105 1.79 13.76 -15.52
CA ILE A 105 0.95 14.59 -16.39
C ILE A 105 -0.46 14.69 -15.83
N PHE A 106 -1.10 13.57 -15.50
CA PHE A 106 -2.48 13.59 -15.01
C PHE A 106 -2.59 14.16 -13.59
N ASN A 107 -1.53 14.04 -12.79
CA ASN A 107 -1.46 14.72 -11.50
C ASN A 107 -1.38 16.24 -11.66
N LEU A 108 -0.57 16.72 -12.61
CA LEU A 108 -0.52 18.14 -12.96
C LEU A 108 -1.85 18.64 -13.53
N ILE A 109 -2.50 17.90 -14.42
CA ILE A 109 -3.83 18.28 -14.92
C ILE A 109 -4.84 18.39 -13.77
N SER A 110 -4.79 17.48 -12.80
CA SER A 110 -5.69 17.53 -11.64
C SER A 110 -5.48 18.76 -10.75
N SER A 111 -4.28 19.35 -10.71
CA SER A 111 -4.02 20.58 -9.94
C SER A 111 -4.68 21.81 -10.52
N TYR A 112 -5.11 21.78 -11.79
CA TYR A 112 -5.85 22.84 -12.48
C TYR A 112 -7.35 22.56 -12.54
N SER A 113 -7.85 21.62 -11.74
CA SER A 113 -9.28 21.28 -11.75
C SER A 113 -10.15 22.45 -11.28
N PRO A 114 -11.19 22.85 -12.04
CA PRO A 114 -12.12 23.92 -11.61
C PRO A 114 -13.26 23.39 -10.74
N ASP A 115 -13.57 22.10 -10.84
CA ASP A 115 -14.68 21.44 -10.15
C ASP A 115 -14.31 20.03 -9.67
N LEU A 116 -15.14 19.49 -8.77
CA LEU A 116 -14.91 18.17 -8.17
C LEU A 116 -15.01 17.03 -9.20
N SER A 117 -15.89 17.12 -10.20
CA SER A 117 -16.04 16.07 -11.23
C SER A 117 -14.81 15.99 -12.12
N PHE A 118 -14.29 17.14 -12.56
CA PHE A 118 -13.02 17.21 -13.28
C PHE A 118 -11.88 16.66 -12.41
N PHE A 119 -11.81 17.05 -11.13
CA PHE A 119 -10.83 16.50 -10.19
C PHE A 119 -10.89 14.97 -10.12
N ILE A 120 -12.08 14.39 -9.93
CA ILE A 120 -12.29 12.93 -9.84
C ILE A 120 -11.76 12.20 -11.08
N ILE A 121 -12.11 12.69 -12.27
CA ILE A 121 -11.77 12.01 -13.53
C ILE A 121 -10.24 11.93 -13.68
N TRP A 122 -9.55 13.06 -13.59
CA TRP A 122 -8.11 13.10 -13.80
C TRP A 122 -7.33 12.45 -12.65
N ARG A 123 -7.81 12.58 -11.41
CA ARG A 123 -7.21 11.90 -10.25
C ARG A 123 -7.34 10.39 -10.35
N THR A 124 -8.47 9.89 -10.85
CA THR A 124 -8.68 8.46 -11.11
C THR A 124 -7.75 7.95 -12.20
N ILE A 125 -7.60 8.69 -13.30
CA ILE A 125 -6.65 8.36 -14.37
C ILE A 125 -5.22 8.34 -13.82
N ALA A 126 -4.81 9.34 -13.04
CA ALA A 126 -3.51 9.33 -12.35
C ALA A 126 -3.36 8.09 -11.43
N GLY A 127 -4.45 7.70 -10.75
CA GLY A 127 -4.53 6.48 -9.96
C GLY A 127 -4.19 5.21 -10.74
N VAL A 128 -4.64 5.08 -11.99
CA VAL A 128 -4.29 3.96 -12.89
C VAL A 128 -2.77 3.87 -13.05
N PHE A 129 -2.10 4.98 -13.32
CA PHE A 129 -0.66 4.99 -13.47
C PHE A 129 0.07 4.77 -12.13
N ALA A 130 -0.43 5.30 -11.02
CA ALA A 130 0.11 5.05 -9.68
C ALA A 130 0.04 3.55 -9.29
N GLY A 131 -1.05 2.87 -9.65
CA GLY A 131 -1.19 1.42 -9.51
C GLY A 131 -0.13 0.65 -10.32
N GLY A 132 0.11 1.10 -11.56
CA GLY A 132 1.15 0.55 -12.42
C GLY A 132 2.56 0.73 -11.86
N ILE A 133 2.91 1.94 -11.39
CA ILE A 133 4.19 2.19 -10.72
C ILE A 133 4.36 1.20 -9.56
N THR A 134 3.34 1.08 -8.70
CA THR A 134 3.46 0.27 -7.48
C THR A 134 3.73 -1.21 -7.78
N VAL A 135 3.06 -1.81 -8.77
CA VAL A 135 3.25 -3.22 -9.13
C VAL A 135 4.57 -3.43 -9.86
N VAL A 136 4.85 -2.64 -10.89
CA VAL A 136 6.02 -2.85 -11.74
C VAL A 136 7.31 -2.54 -10.99
N GLN A 137 7.32 -1.52 -10.12
CA GLN A 137 8.49 -1.16 -9.32
C GLN A 137 8.89 -2.29 -8.37
N MET A 138 7.91 -2.92 -7.72
CA MET A 138 8.16 -4.05 -6.83
C MET A 138 8.77 -5.24 -7.57
N VAL A 139 8.23 -5.58 -8.74
CA VAL A 139 8.75 -6.68 -9.57
C VAL A 139 10.16 -6.35 -10.07
N TYR A 140 10.38 -5.14 -10.60
CA TYR A 140 11.67 -4.69 -11.10
C TYR A 140 12.75 -4.75 -10.01
N MET A 141 12.43 -4.31 -8.79
CA MET A 141 13.34 -4.38 -7.65
C MET A 141 13.70 -5.83 -7.29
N VAL A 142 12.72 -6.73 -7.22
CA VAL A 142 12.96 -8.16 -6.90
C VAL A 142 13.76 -8.87 -8.01
N GLU A 143 13.57 -8.46 -9.26
CA GLU A 143 14.30 -9.02 -10.39
C GLU A 143 15.78 -8.64 -10.37
N ASN A 144 16.09 -7.37 -10.08
CA ASN A 144 17.45 -6.83 -10.13
C ASN A 144 18.25 -7.00 -8.83
N ILE A 145 17.61 -7.07 -7.66
CA ILE A 145 18.33 -7.17 -6.37
C ILE A 145 18.66 -8.63 -6.00
N PRO A 146 19.89 -8.91 -5.53
CA PRO A 146 20.28 -10.23 -5.00
C PRO A 146 19.37 -10.66 -3.83
N ARG A 147 19.05 -11.96 -3.75
CA ARG A 147 18.08 -12.51 -2.78
C ARG A 147 18.32 -12.07 -1.33
N HIS A 148 19.59 -12.01 -0.90
CA HIS A 148 19.96 -11.66 0.47
C HIS A 148 19.73 -10.17 0.81
N HIS A 149 19.73 -9.28 -0.19
CA HIS A 149 19.54 -7.85 0.00
C HIS A 149 18.11 -7.34 -0.30
N ARG A 150 17.19 -8.20 -0.74
CA ARG A 150 15.84 -7.75 -1.12
C ARG A 150 15.05 -7.17 0.06
N MET A 151 15.06 -7.88 1.19
CA MET A 151 14.17 -7.55 2.30
C MET A 151 14.57 -6.24 2.99
N TRP A 152 15.86 -6.03 3.27
CA TRP A 152 16.31 -4.78 3.91
C TRP A 152 16.19 -3.58 2.96
N ILE A 153 16.54 -3.70 1.67
CA ILE A 153 16.39 -2.59 0.71
C ILE A 153 14.92 -2.20 0.56
N GLN A 154 14.02 -3.18 0.44
CA GLN A 154 12.60 -2.94 0.37
C GLN A 154 12.09 -2.20 1.62
N ASN A 155 12.49 -2.64 2.81
CA ASN A 155 12.04 -2.05 4.07
C ASN A 155 12.66 -0.67 4.34
N SER A 156 13.88 -0.42 3.88
CA SER A 156 14.62 0.81 4.15
C SER A 156 14.30 1.96 3.20
N ILE A 157 13.92 1.69 1.94
CA ILE A 157 13.83 2.74 0.90
C ILE A 157 12.40 2.99 0.40
N THR A 158 11.46 2.05 0.59
CA THR A 158 10.15 2.14 -0.08
C THR A 158 9.13 3.02 0.65
N TRP A 159 8.23 2.46 1.46
CA TRP A 159 7.04 3.17 1.94
C TRP A 159 7.29 4.01 3.18
N SER A 160 7.96 3.46 4.19
CA SER A 160 8.11 4.10 5.50
C SER A 160 8.87 5.44 5.48
N PRO A 161 10.04 5.58 4.83
CA PRO A 161 10.76 6.85 4.82
C PRO A 161 10.02 7.93 4.01
N ASN A 162 9.37 7.55 2.91
CA ASN A 162 8.62 8.49 2.07
C ASN A 162 7.40 9.06 2.81
N LEU A 163 6.80 8.31 3.74
CA LEU A 163 5.70 8.80 4.59
C LEU A 163 6.16 9.86 5.61
N ILE A 164 7.46 9.95 5.92
CA ILE A 164 8.04 10.99 6.77
C ILE A 164 8.33 12.25 5.94
N LEU A 165 8.84 12.08 4.71
CA LEU A 165 9.16 13.19 3.81
C LEU A 165 7.91 13.87 3.24
N PHE A 166 6.86 13.10 2.94
CA PHE A 166 5.63 13.61 2.34
C PHE A 166 4.95 14.75 3.13
N PRO A 167 4.70 14.64 4.46
CA PRO A 167 4.10 15.73 5.23
C PRO A 167 5.01 16.96 5.32
N TYR A 168 6.33 16.80 5.25
CA TYR A 168 7.23 17.95 5.19
C TYR A 168 7.06 18.74 3.89
N VAL A 169 6.94 18.06 2.74
CA VAL A 169 6.65 18.70 1.46
C VAL A 169 5.26 19.36 1.49
N ALA A 170 4.26 18.69 2.07
CA ALA A 170 2.92 19.26 2.23
C ALA A 170 2.91 20.53 3.09
N TYR A 171 3.72 20.57 4.16
CA TYR A 171 3.86 21.74 5.02
C TYR A 171 4.44 22.95 4.26
N LEU A 172 5.39 22.73 3.36
CA LEU A 172 5.97 23.79 2.52
C LEU A 172 5.02 24.24 1.41
N ALA A 173 4.16 23.34 0.91
CA ALA A 173 3.23 23.65 -0.17
C ALA A 173 2.01 24.46 0.27
N HIS A 174 1.57 24.33 1.53
CA HIS A 174 0.39 24.97 2.14
C HIS A 174 -0.99 24.63 1.53
N ASP A 175 -1.06 24.42 0.21
CA ASP A 175 -2.27 24.09 -0.53
C ASP A 175 -2.13 22.83 -1.40
N TRP A 176 -3.25 22.19 -1.70
CA TRP A 176 -3.29 20.94 -2.46
C TRP A 176 -2.89 21.09 -3.93
N ARG A 177 -3.09 22.27 -4.55
CA ARG A 177 -2.73 22.52 -5.96
C ARG A 177 -1.21 22.60 -6.11
N THR A 178 -0.57 23.44 -5.31
CA THR A 178 0.89 23.57 -5.22
C THR A 178 1.52 22.24 -4.85
N LEU A 179 0.94 21.49 -3.91
CA LEU A 179 1.42 20.16 -3.57
C LEU A 179 1.40 19.21 -4.79
N CYS A 180 0.33 19.21 -5.58
CA CYS A 180 0.25 18.42 -6.81
C CYS A 180 1.29 18.85 -7.84
N VAL A 181 1.51 20.15 -8.02
CA VAL A 181 2.54 20.69 -8.93
C VAL A 181 3.94 20.27 -8.49
N VAL A 182 4.28 20.44 -7.20
CA VAL A 182 5.59 20.09 -6.64
C VAL A 182 5.87 18.58 -6.77
N ILE A 183 4.89 17.72 -6.47
CA ILE A 183 5.04 16.26 -6.63
C ILE A 183 5.18 15.87 -8.10
N SER A 184 4.44 16.54 -8.99
CA SER A 184 4.55 16.31 -10.44
C SER A 184 5.93 16.74 -10.96
N ALA A 185 6.47 17.85 -10.46
CA ALA A 185 7.83 18.29 -10.75
C ALA A 185 8.88 17.30 -10.21
N ALA A 186 8.71 16.78 -8.99
CA ALA A 186 9.59 15.75 -8.44
C ALA A 186 9.59 14.45 -9.26
N SER A 187 8.49 14.16 -9.97
CA SER A 187 8.40 13.02 -10.87
C SER A 187 9.30 13.16 -12.11
N VAL A 188 9.67 14.39 -12.51
CA VAL A 188 10.63 14.64 -13.59
C VAL A 188 12.02 14.09 -13.24
N LEU A 189 12.47 14.27 -11.99
CA LEU A 189 13.71 13.67 -11.52
C LEU A 189 13.66 12.15 -11.58
N SER A 190 12.52 11.56 -11.21
CA SER A 190 12.30 10.12 -11.30
C SER A 190 12.31 9.63 -12.75
N PHE A 191 11.76 10.40 -13.68
CA PHE A 191 11.83 10.09 -15.12
C PHE A 191 13.27 10.00 -15.62
N PHE A 192 14.11 11.00 -15.31
CA PHE A 192 15.53 10.96 -15.68
C PHE A 192 16.27 9.78 -15.03
N ALA A 193 15.98 9.47 -13.77
CA ALA A 193 16.54 8.30 -13.10
C ALA A 193 16.11 6.97 -13.79
N LEU A 194 14.84 6.85 -14.20
CA LEU A 194 14.34 5.67 -14.93
C LEU A 194 14.94 5.53 -16.34
N MET A 195 15.32 6.65 -16.96
CA MET A 195 16.02 6.66 -18.24
C MET A 195 17.45 6.11 -18.13
N LEU A 196 18.11 6.30 -16.99
CA LEU A 196 19.45 5.75 -16.73
C LEU A 196 19.44 4.25 -16.39
N LEU A 197 18.29 3.74 -15.93
CA LEU A 197 18.14 2.34 -15.59
C LEU A 197 18.04 1.44 -16.83
N GLU A 198 18.55 0.22 -16.71
CA GLU A 198 18.48 -0.79 -17.76
C GLU A 198 17.27 -1.72 -17.59
N GLU A 199 16.94 -2.49 -18.62
CA GLU A 199 15.86 -3.48 -18.53
C GLU A 199 16.25 -4.67 -17.63
N SER A 200 15.26 -5.35 -17.06
CA SER A 200 15.51 -6.53 -16.21
C SER A 200 16.19 -7.67 -16.99
N PRO A 201 17.38 -8.15 -16.56
CA PRO A 201 18.04 -9.28 -17.22
C PRO A 201 17.19 -10.54 -17.21
N ARG A 202 16.42 -10.76 -16.14
CA ARG A 202 15.52 -11.92 -16.03
C ARG A 202 14.38 -11.86 -17.04
N TRP A 203 13.80 -10.67 -17.23
CA TRP A 203 12.75 -10.48 -18.22
C TRP A 203 13.28 -10.70 -19.64
N LEU A 204 14.50 -10.23 -19.94
CA LEU A 204 15.15 -10.46 -21.25
C LEU A 204 15.38 -11.95 -21.53
N VAL A 205 15.88 -12.71 -20.54
CA VAL A 205 16.01 -14.17 -20.64
C VAL A 205 14.65 -14.81 -20.90
N GLN A 206 13.62 -14.44 -20.14
CA GLN A 206 12.26 -14.99 -20.33
C GLN A 206 11.66 -14.68 -21.71
N LYS A 207 12.00 -13.54 -22.31
CA LYS A 207 11.60 -13.18 -23.67
C LYS A 207 12.44 -13.84 -24.76
N GLY A 208 13.51 -14.54 -24.40
CA GLY A 208 14.44 -15.17 -25.33
C GLY A 208 15.46 -14.20 -25.93
N ASN A 209 15.56 -12.97 -25.45
CA ASN A 209 16.59 -12.02 -25.88
C ASN A 209 17.87 -12.21 -25.05
N LEU A 210 18.57 -13.33 -25.32
CA LEU A 210 19.70 -13.79 -24.52
C LEU A 210 20.95 -12.92 -24.70
N GLU A 211 21.19 -12.39 -25.90
CA GLU A 211 22.34 -11.53 -26.19
C GLU A 211 22.29 -10.22 -25.39
N GLU A 212 21.12 -9.59 -25.34
CA GLU A 212 20.96 -8.36 -24.55
C GLU A 212 21.05 -8.67 -23.04
N ALA A 213 20.49 -9.80 -22.60
CA ALA A 213 20.63 -10.24 -21.22
C ALA A 213 22.11 -10.46 -20.83
N ARG A 214 22.89 -11.12 -21.70
CA ARG A 214 24.34 -11.34 -21.53
C ARG A 214 25.06 -10.00 -21.34
N ARG A 215 24.86 -9.07 -22.28
CA ARG A 215 25.48 -7.74 -22.26
C ARG A 215 25.16 -7.00 -20.96
N LEU A 216 23.91 -7.00 -20.51
CA LEU A 216 23.50 -6.31 -19.29
C LEU A 216 24.07 -6.96 -18.02
N ILE A 217 24.11 -8.29 -17.94
CA ILE A 217 24.68 -8.99 -16.76
C ILE A 217 26.18 -8.70 -16.64
N ILE A 218 26.91 -8.70 -17.76
CA ILE A 218 28.32 -8.31 -17.80
C ILE A 218 28.50 -6.85 -17.38
N LYS A 219 27.64 -5.94 -17.87
CA LYS A 219 27.66 -4.52 -17.48
C LYS A 219 27.45 -4.35 -15.97
N ILE A 220 26.47 -5.04 -15.38
CA ILE A 220 26.21 -5.03 -13.93
C ILE A 220 27.44 -5.51 -13.16
N ARG A 221 28.02 -6.65 -13.54
CA ARG A 221 29.23 -7.19 -12.90
C ARG A 221 30.44 -6.27 -13.00
N LYS A 222 30.61 -5.56 -14.12
CA LYS A 222 31.67 -4.56 -14.31
C LYS A 222 31.46 -3.36 -13.38
N ILE A 223 30.23 -2.88 -13.23
CA ILE A 223 29.86 -1.79 -12.31
C ILE A 223 30.12 -2.22 -10.86
N ASP A 224 29.74 -3.43 -10.49
CA ASP A 224 29.95 -4.01 -9.16
C ASP A 224 31.43 -4.31 -8.86
N ARG A 225 32.33 -4.18 -9.85
CA ARG A 225 33.75 -4.58 -9.78
C ARG A 225 33.95 -6.06 -9.43
N LEU A 226 33.00 -6.91 -9.83
CA LEU A 226 32.99 -8.37 -9.61
C LEU A 226 33.10 -9.15 -10.93
N TYR A 227 33.61 -8.49 -11.98
CA TYR A 227 33.82 -9.10 -13.28
C TYR A 227 35.09 -9.96 -13.26
N LEU A 228 34.97 -11.21 -13.73
CA LEU A 228 36.04 -12.18 -13.90
C LEU A 228 35.89 -12.79 -15.31
N GLU A 229 36.99 -13.10 -15.99
CA GLU A 229 36.92 -13.70 -17.34
C GLU A 229 36.20 -15.05 -17.33
N GLU A 230 36.45 -15.89 -16.31
CA GLU A 230 35.75 -17.16 -16.10
C GLU A 230 34.23 -17.00 -15.92
N PHE A 231 33.76 -15.82 -15.49
CA PHE A 231 32.33 -15.59 -15.31
C PHE A 231 31.60 -15.45 -16.65
N GLU A 232 32.26 -14.96 -17.71
CA GLU A 232 31.61 -14.88 -19.03
C GLU A 232 31.29 -16.27 -19.57
N GLU A 233 32.22 -17.23 -19.43
CA GLU A 233 32.03 -18.61 -19.87
C GLU A 233 30.89 -19.29 -19.06
N GLN A 234 30.90 -19.13 -17.73
CA GLN A 234 29.81 -19.63 -16.88
C GLN A 234 28.45 -19.01 -17.23
N LEU A 235 28.43 -17.72 -17.57
CA LEU A 235 27.22 -17.03 -17.97
C LEU A 235 26.68 -17.60 -19.29
N ASP A 236 27.56 -17.84 -20.26
CA ASP A 236 27.20 -18.39 -21.57
C ASP A 236 26.62 -19.81 -21.44
N ASP A 237 27.17 -20.64 -20.56
CA ASP A 237 26.61 -21.96 -20.28
C ASP A 237 25.23 -21.89 -19.62
N VAL A 238 25.05 -20.99 -18.65
CA VAL A 238 23.74 -20.77 -18.01
C VAL A 238 22.72 -20.26 -19.03
N LEU A 239 23.10 -19.34 -19.91
CA LEU A 239 22.21 -18.81 -20.95
C LEU A 239 21.86 -19.86 -21.99
N LYS A 240 22.79 -20.73 -22.40
CA LYS A 240 22.51 -21.88 -23.28
C LYS A 240 21.49 -22.84 -22.66
N ILE A 241 21.66 -23.17 -21.38
CA ILE A 241 20.71 -24.03 -20.65
C ILE A 241 19.31 -23.40 -20.61
N GLU A 242 19.21 -22.10 -20.36
CA GLU A 242 17.92 -21.39 -20.38
C GLU A 242 17.33 -21.30 -21.80
N ALA A 243 18.16 -21.12 -22.83
CA ALA A 243 17.74 -21.17 -24.24
C ALA A 243 17.09 -22.51 -24.59
N GLU A 244 17.74 -23.61 -24.22
CA GLU A 244 17.20 -24.95 -24.42
C GLU A 244 15.90 -25.18 -23.64
N LYS A 245 15.82 -24.68 -22.40
CA LYS A 245 14.59 -24.75 -21.60
C LYS A 245 13.46 -23.97 -22.26
N LEU A 246 13.71 -22.78 -22.81
CA LEU A 246 12.71 -21.98 -23.53
C LEU A 246 12.23 -22.71 -24.80
N ALA A 247 13.17 -23.30 -25.56
CA ALA A 247 12.85 -24.10 -26.73
C ALA A 247 12.01 -25.36 -26.40
N ARG A 248 12.30 -26.02 -25.26
CA ARG A 248 11.50 -27.17 -24.76
C ARG A 248 10.16 -26.74 -24.14
N SER A 249 10.13 -25.58 -23.50
CA SER A 249 8.99 -24.97 -22.82
C SER A 249 7.83 -24.69 -23.77
N SER A 250 8.12 -24.19 -24.97
CA SER A 250 7.07 -23.94 -25.99
C SER A 250 6.25 -25.19 -26.34
N LYS A 251 6.80 -26.39 -26.09
CA LYS A 251 6.14 -27.67 -26.36
C LYS A 251 5.37 -28.28 -25.18
N LYS A 252 5.67 -27.95 -23.90
CA LYS A 252 5.08 -28.65 -22.72
C LYS A 252 4.98 -27.86 -21.38
N THR A 253 4.83 -26.53 -21.35
CA THR A 253 4.56 -25.87 -20.05
C THR A 253 3.13 -26.11 -19.56
N LYS A 254 2.97 -26.78 -18.42
CA LYS A 254 1.71 -26.79 -17.67
C LYS A 254 1.42 -25.36 -17.21
N LYS A 255 0.41 -24.72 -17.78
CA LYS A 255 -0.07 -23.41 -17.32
C LYS A 255 -0.80 -23.61 -15.99
N TYR A 256 -0.24 -23.08 -14.91
CA TYR A 256 -0.92 -23.05 -13.63
C TYR A 256 -1.81 -21.81 -13.56
N THR A 257 -3.11 -22.02 -13.38
CA THR A 257 -4.13 -20.97 -13.17
C THR A 257 -4.47 -20.82 -11.69
N PHE A 258 -5.15 -19.74 -11.30
CA PHE A 258 -5.64 -19.47 -9.93
C PHE A 258 -6.43 -20.63 -9.32
N ILE A 259 -7.12 -21.45 -10.12
CA ILE A 259 -7.83 -22.65 -9.66
C ILE A 259 -6.89 -23.61 -8.91
N HIS A 260 -5.60 -23.64 -9.26
CA HIS A 260 -4.64 -24.51 -8.59
C HIS A 260 -4.27 -24.09 -7.16
N LEU A 261 -4.64 -22.88 -6.72
CA LEU A 261 -4.59 -22.54 -5.30
C LEU A 261 -5.61 -23.30 -4.47
N PHE A 262 -6.72 -23.71 -5.09
CA PHE A 262 -7.83 -24.38 -4.44
C PHE A 262 -7.76 -25.90 -4.60
N CYS A 263 -6.56 -26.46 -4.79
CA CYS A 263 -6.38 -27.90 -5.07
C CYS A 263 -6.71 -28.81 -3.88
N THR A 264 -6.42 -28.39 -2.65
CA THR A 264 -6.55 -29.22 -1.44
C THR A 264 -7.21 -28.40 -0.34
N TRP A 265 -8.03 -29.00 0.52
CA TRP A 265 -8.72 -28.30 1.62
C TRP A 265 -7.77 -27.47 2.50
N LYS A 266 -6.57 -27.99 2.76
CA LYS A 266 -5.49 -27.25 3.44
C LYS A 266 -5.08 -25.97 2.70
N MET A 267 -4.87 -26.06 1.39
CA MET A 267 -4.50 -24.90 0.56
C MET A 267 -5.65 -23.91 0.44
N ILE A 268 -6.90 -24.38 0.35
CA ILE A 268 -8.10 -23.52 0.34
C ILE A 268 -8.17 -22.72 1.64
N ALA A 269 -8.10 -23.40 2.78
CA ALA A 269 -8.15 -22.76 4.09
C ALA A 269 -7.03 -21.72 4.22
N GLN A 270 -5.78 -22.09 3.92
CA GLN A 270 -4.64 -21.17 3.95
C GLN A 270 -4.81 -19.97 2.99
N THR A 271 -5.28 -20.21 1.77
CA THR A 271 -5.49 -19.14 0.77
C THR A 271 -6.56 -18.17 1.24
N MET A 272 -7.69 -18.68 1.74
CA MET A 272 -8.78 -17.86 2.27
C MET A 272 -8.34 -17.09 3.51
N THR A 273 -7.58 -17.70 4.42
CA THR A 273 -7.03 -17.01 5.60
C THR A 273 -6.13 -15.85 5.21
N PHE A 274 -5.22 -16.02 4.25
CA PHE A 274 -4.36 -14.91 3.80
C PHE A 274 -5.13 -13.84 3.04
N ILE A 275 -6.14 -14.20 2.25
CA ILE A 275 -6.99 -13.25 1.52
C ILE A 275 -7.84 -12.42 2.49
N ILE A 276 -8.57 -13.05 3.40
CA ILE A 276 -9.37 -12.35 4.42
C ILE A 276 -8.45 -11.50 5.27
N GLY A 277 -7.33 -12.07 5.72
CA GLY A 277 -6.40 -11.36 6.58
C GLY A 277 -5.79 -10.13 5.92
N ILE A 278 -5.39 -10.18 4.64
CA ILE A 278 -4.83 -9.00 3.97
C ILE A 278 -5.90 -7.95 3.68
N ILE A 279 -7.15 -8.37 3.39
CA ILE A 279 -8.29 -7.47 3.26
C ILE A 279 -8.52 -6.74 4.59
N CYS A 280 -8.56 -7.45 5.73
CA CYS A 280 -8.70 -6.82 7.05
C CYS A 280 -7.56 -5.85 7.34
N THR A 281 -6.30 -6.27 7.16
CA THR A 281 -5.13 -5.42 7.43
C THR A 281 -5.11 -4.16 6.56
N THR A 282 -5.43 -4.27 5.25
CA THR A 282 -5.52 -3.11 4.36
C THR A 282 -6.68 -2.20 4.74
N PHE A 283 -7.84 -2.77 5.02
CA PHE A 283 -9.02 -2.03 5.43
C PHE A 283 -8.74 -1.20 6.67
N ILE A 284 -8.13 -1.78 7.72
CA ILE A 284 -7.74 -1.09 8.95
C ILE A 284 -6.76 0.05 8.66
N VAL A 285 -5.68 -0.21 7.92
CA VAL A 285 -4.64 0.80 7.66
C VAL A 285 -5.20 1.99 6.90
N TYR A 286 -5.89 1.74 5.78
CA TYR A 286 -6.41 2.83 4.96
C TYR A 286 -7.58 3.54 5.63
N ALA A 287 -8.42 2.84 6.41
CA ALA A 287 -9.46 3.49 7.21
C ALA A 287 -8.83 4.50 8.18
N LEU A 288 -7.86 4.05 8.99
CA LEU A 288 -7.18 4.91 9.94
C LEU A 288 -6.41 6.05 9.26
N MET A 289 -5.78 5.81 8.10
CA MET A 289 -5.08 6.85 7.34
C MET A 289 -6.04 7.89 6.75
N TYR A 290 -7.20 7.50 6.22
CA TYR A 290 -8.18 8.44 5.68
C TYR A 290 -8.91 9.26 6.76
N ASN A 291 -8.90 8.81 8.00
CA ASN A 291 -9.44 9.56 9.14
C ASN A 291 -8.38 10.41 9.86
N MET A 292 -7.15 10.49 9.33
CA MET A 292 -6.03 11.21 9.97
C MET A 292 -6.30 12.72 10.12
N GLU A 293 -7.12 13.30 9.25
CA GLU A 293 -7.57 14.70 9.34
C GLU A 293 -8.42 15.00 10.58
N LYS A 294 -9.03 13.97 11.21
CA LYS A 294 -9.85 14.14 12.42
C LYS A 294 -9.08 13.94 13.72
N LEU A 295 -7.80 13.54 13.65
CA LEU A 295 -6.99 13.33 14.86
C LEU A 295 -6.60 14.67 15.48
N SER A 296 -6.58 14.73 16.81
CA SER A 296 -6.05 15.88 17.54
C SER A 296 -4.56 16.09 17.24
N GLY A 297 -4.15 17.35 17.19
CA GLY A 297 -2.77 17.77 16.92
C GLY A 297 -2.57 18.17 15.46
N SER A 298 -1.30 18.33 15.08
CA SER A 298 -0.95 18.74 13.72
C SER A 298 -0.96 17.55 12.75
N LEU A 299 -1.63 17.71 11.61
CA LEU A 299 -1.65 16.73 10.51
C LEU A 299 -0.23 16.27 10.12
N TYR A 300 0.71 17.21 10.07
CA TYR A 300 2.08 16.97 9.65
C TYR A 300 2.85 16.11 10.66
N TRP A 301 2.76 16.43 11.95
CA TRP A 301 3.40 15.67 13.02
C TRP A 301 2.80 14.28 13.17
N ASN A 302 1.48 14.16 13.07
CA ASN A 302 0.79 12.86 13.13
C ASN A 302 1.22 11.95 11.96
N SER A 303 1.29 12.50 10.74
CA SER A 303 1.77 11.76 9.55
C SER A 303 3.24 11.32 9.69
N ALA A 304 4.11 12.22 10.15
CA ALA A 304 5.52 11.93 10.34
C ALA A 304 5.75 10.88 11.44
N ALA A 305 5.01 10.95 12.56
CA ALA A 305 5.06 9.97 13.64
C ALA A 305 4.63 8.57 13.16
N ILE A 306 3.62 8.47 12.29
CA ILE A 306 3.21 7.22 11.64
C ILE A 306 4.31 6.67 10.74
N GLY A 307 4.93 7.51 9.91
CA GLY A 307 6.07 7.10 9.07
C GLY A 307 7.23 6.57 9.89
N ALA A 308 7.62 7.30 10.94
CA ALA A 308 8.71 6.94 11.84
C ALA A 308 8.42 5.65 12.62
N SER A 309 7.22 5.52 13.21
CA SER A 309 6.84 4.34 13.98
C SER A 309 6.81 3.07 13.11
N ARG A 310 6.26 3.15 11.89
CA ARG A 310 6.32 2.06 10.90
C ARG A 310 7.75 1.66 10.59
N TRP A 311 8.64 2.65 10.38
CA TRP A 311 10.02 2.37 10.03
C TRP A 311 10.77 1.68 11.17
N ILE A 312 10.63 2.21 12.40
CA ILE A 312 11.25 1.67 13.61
C ILE A 312 10.75 0.24 13.87
N VAL A 313 9.43 0.02 13.86
CA VAL A 313 8.84 -1.31 14.10
C VAL A 313 9.33 -2.33 13.07
N ASN A 314 9.32 -1.99 11.78
CA ASN A 314 9.77 -2.91 10.74
C ASN A 314 11.26 -3.29 10.90
N ILE A 315 12.12 -2.34 11.27
CA ILE A 315 13.55 -2.60 11.53
C ILE A 315 13.71 -3.47 12.77
N LEU A 316 13.06 -3.12 13.89
CA LEU A 316 13.16 -3.87 15.14
C LEU A 316 12.71 -5.32 14.98
N VAL A 317 11.57 -5.55 14.30
CA VAL A 317 11.06 -6.90 14.06
C VAL A 317 11.98 -7.68 13.11
N SER A 318 12.56 -7.02 12.10
CA SER A 318 13.54 -7.66 11.22
C SER A 318 14.81 -8.11 11.97
N ILE A 319 15.31 -7.28 12.90
CA ILE A 319 16.45 -7.63 13.75
C ILE A 319 16.08 -8.76 14.72
N ALA A 320 14.90 -8.70 15.34
CA ALA A 320 14.42 -9.72 16.25
C ALA A 320 14.28 -11.09 15.55
N ASP A 321 13.74 -11.11 14.33
CA ASP A 321 13.63 -12.33 13.54
C ASP A 321 15.00 -12.96 13.20
N TYR A 322 16.00 -12.13 12.90
CA TYR A 322 17.36 -12.57 12.60
C TYR A 322 18.09 -13.10 13.84
N LYS A 323 18.00 -12.41 14.98
CA LYS A 323 18.75 -12.76 16.20
C LYS A 323 18.08 -13.86 17.03
N LEU A 324 16.75 -13.95 17.00
CA LEU A 324 15.99 -14.86 17.88
C LEU A 324 15.46 -16.05 17.08
N HIS A 325 16.12 -17.20 17.26
CA HIS A 325 15.69 -18.45 16.61
C HIS A 325 14.29 -18.92 17.04
N TRP A 326 13.89 -18.64 18.29
CA TRP A 326 12.56 -18.96 18.83
C TRP A 326 11.45 -18.00 18.35
N PHE A 327 11.82 -16.87 17.75
CA PHE A 327 10.88 -15.86 17.28
C PHE A 327 10.34 -16.26 15.90
N GLY A 328 9.31 -17.10 15.92
CA GLY A 328 8.66 -17.68 14.76
C GLY A 328 7.81 -16.68 13.95
N ARG A 329 7.51 -17.02 12.69
CA ARG A 329 6.69 -16.20 11.78
C ARG A 329 5.24 -16.12 12.24
N LYS A 330 4.72 -17.21 12.81
CA LYS A 330 3.36 -17.24 13.38
C LYS A 330 3.28 -16.33 14.61
N LEU A 331 4.29 -16.37 15.48
CA LEU A 331 4.34 -15.53 16.68
C LEU A 331 4.38 -14.02 16.33
N ILE A 332 5.19 -13.62 15.34
CA ILE A 332 5.25 -12.23 14.88
C ILE A 332 3.88 -11.71 14.43
N ASN A 333 3.14 -12.51 13.66
CA ASN A 333 1.81 -12.14 13.20
C ASN A 333 0.83 -12.07 14.37
N ILE A 334 0.80 -13.07 15.24
CA ILE A 334 -0.10 -13.09 16.41
C ILE A 334 0.15 -11.88 17.30
N LEU A 335 1.41 -11.57 17.63
CA LEU A 335 1.74 -10.41 18.45
C LEU A 335 1.27 -9.11 17.78
N SER A 336 1.60 -8.92 16.49
CA SER A 336 1.20 -7.72 15.75
C SER A 336 -0.32 -7.58 15.65
N MET A 337 -1.04 -8.69 15.44
CA MET A 337 -2.51 -8.74 15.42
C MET A 337 -3.11 -8.39 16.78
N THR A 338 -2.56 -8.94 17.87
CA THR A 338 -3.02 -8.68 19.24
C THR A 338 -2.76 -7.23 19.65
N PHE A 339 -1.59 -6.67 19.36
CA PHE A 339 -1.32 -5.25 19.61
C PHE A 339 -2.25 -4.33 18.83
N THR A 340 -2.53 -4.67 17.56
CA THR A 340 -3.50 -3.94 16.74
C THR A 340 -4.90 -4.02 17.36
N LEU A 341 -5.33 -5.21 17.78
CA LEU A 341 -6.63 -5.45 18.41
C LEU A 341 -6.80 -4.65 19.72
N ILE A 342 -5.79 -4.70 20.59
CA ILE A 342 -5.79 -3.93 21.85
C ILE A 342 -5.85 -2.43 21.55
N SER A 343 -5.04 -1.96 20.61
CA SER A 343 -5.03 -0.55 20.23
C SER A 343 -6.39 -0.07 19.70
N LEU A 344 -7.00 -0.83 18.78
CA LEU A 344 -8.33 -0.54 18.27
C LEU A 344 -9.41 -0.60 19.37
N GLY A 345 -9.31 -1.58 20.29
CA GLY A 345 -10.24 -1.73 21.41
C GLY A 345 -10.17 -0.58 22.41
N VAL A 346 -8.96 -0.13 22.75
CA VAL A 346 -8.74 1.05 23.60
C VAL A 346 -9.32 2.30 22.93
N MET A 347 -9.12 2.47 21.62
CA MET A 347 -9.72 3.59 20.89
C MET A 347 -11.26 3.54 20.91
N ALA A 348 -11.86 2.38 20.62
CA ALA A 348 -13.31 2.22 20.63
C ALA A 348 -13.90 2.49 22.02
N GLY A 349 -13.29 1.95 23.08
CA GLY A 349 -13.73 2.15 24.46
C GLY A 349 -13.56 3.59 24.95
N TYR A 350 -12.47 4.26 24.57
CA TYR A 350 -12.23 5.65 24.94
C TYR A 350 -13.20 6.61 24.22
N MET A 351 -13.47 6.37 22.93
CA MET A 351 -14.47 7.14 22.19
C MET A 351 -15.89 6.91 22.72
N TYR A 352 -16.19 5.72 23.26
CA TYR A 352 -17.47 5.45 23.90
C TYR A 352 -17.70 6.27 25.17
N THR A 353 -16.64 6.60 25.93
CA THR A 353 -16.76 7.47 27.12
C THR A 353 -16.86 8.96 26.78
N GLY A 354 -16.99 9.31 25.49
CA GLY A 354 -17.11 10.68 25.02
C GLY A 354 -15.81 11.49 25.11
N HIS A 355 -14.68 10.84 25.40
CA HIS A 355 -13.38 11.49 25.41
C HIS A 355 -12.66 11.21 24.09
N GLY A 356 -12.18 12.26 23.45
CA GLY A 356 -11.44 12.20 22.19
C GLY A 356 -10.01 12.72 22.32
N GLY A 357 -9.24 12.60 21.24
CA GLY A 357 -7.96 13.30 21.09
C GLY A 357 -6.72 12.41 21.16
N SER A 358 -5.79 12.71 22.07
CA SER A 358 -4.42 12.17 22.03
C SER A 358 -4.35 10.64 22.09
N VAL A 359 -5.26 9.99 22.82
CA VAL A 359 -5.34 8.53 22.91
C VAL A 359 -5.66 7.91 21.55
N VAL A 360 -6.57 8.52 20.78
CA VAL A 360 -6.93 8.06 19.43
C VAL A 360 -5.79 8.29 18.46
N ALA A 361 -5.04 9.39 18.59
CA ALA A 361 -3.86 9.64 17.76
C ALA A 361 -2.73 8.64 18.01
N ILE A 362 -2.43 8.36 19.28
CA ILE A 362 -1.43 7.34 19.67
C ILE A 362 -1.89 5.96 19.23
N GLY A 363 -3.15 5.60 19.50
CA GLY A 363 -3.73 4.33 19.08
C GLY A 363 -3.67 4.13 17.56
N THR A 364 -4.04 5.16 16.79
CA THR A 364 -3.94 5.13 15.33
C THR A 364 -2.51 4.89 14.86
N THR A 365 -1.53 5.56 15.48
CA THR A 365 -0.12 5.41 15.16
C THR A 365 0.38 3.99 15.44
N VAL A 366 0.03 3.43 16.60
CA VAL A 366 0.40 2.06 16.99
C VAL A 366 -0.25 1.04 16.06
N ALA A 367 -1.55 1.16 15.81
CA ALA A 367 -2.28 0.23 14.94
C ALA A 367 -1.71 0.23 13.51
N ILE A 368 -1.47 1.40 12.91
CA ILE A 368 -0.89 1.48 11.56
C ILE A 368 0.54 0.92 11.51
N ALA A 369 1.35 1.13 12.55
CA ALA A 369 2.70 0.58 12.65
C ALA A 369 2.70 -0.96 12.77
N MET A 370 1.80 -1.52 13.59
CA MET A 370 1.68 -2.97 13.70
C MET A 370 1.12 -3.60 12.42
N CYS A 371 0.17 -2.93 11.76
CA CYS A 371 -0.32 -3.39 10.47
C CYS A 371 0.75 -3.35 9.36
N SER A 372 1.74 -2.44 9.41
CA SER A 372 2.86 -2.48 8.46
C SER A 372 3.67 -3.76 8.59
N GLN A 373 3.86 -4.24 9.82
CA GLN A 373 4.50 -5.51 10.07
C GLN A 373 3.65 -6.69 9.58
N LEU A 374 2.32 -6.63 9.74
CA LEU A 374 1.40 -7.66 9.21
C LEU A 374 1.50 -7.81 7.69
N PHE A 375 1.66 -6.71 6.94
CA PHE A 375 1.89 -6.80 5.50
C PHE A 375 3.13 -7.63 5.18
N ILE A 376 4.27 -7.27 5.75
CA ILE A 376 5.56 -7.93 5.48
C ILE A 376 5.48 -9.41 5.88
N ALA A 377 4.97 -9.68 7.07
CA ALA A 377 4.91 -11.03 7.61
C ALA A 377 3.94 -11.94 6.83
N LYS A 378 2.75 -11.47 6.46
CA LYS A 378 1.79 -12.25 5.65
C LYS A 378 2.34 -12.56 4.25
N TYR A 379 2.93 -11.57 3.55
CA TYR A 379 3.55 -11.81 2.25
C TYR A 379 4.72 -12.79 2.33
N LEU A 380 5.51 -12.74 3.40
CA LEU A 380 6.61 -13.68 3.60
C LEU A 380 6.09 -15.10 3.86
N MET A 381 5.08 -15.27 4.70
CA MET A 381 4.47 -16.59 4.95
C MET A 381 3.84 -17.20 3.70
N VAL A 382 3.22 -16.38 2.83
CA VAL A 382 2.73 -16.86 1.52
C VAL A 382 3.90 -17.36 0.66
N ASN A 383 5.06 -16.70 0.72
CA ASN A 383 6.24 -17.17 -0.01
C ASN A 383 6.85 -18.45 0.58
N GLU A 384 6.75 -18.67 1.89
CA GLU A 384 7.29 -19.86 2.55
C GLU A 384 6.36 -21.08 2.45
N LEU A 385 5.04 -20.87 2.49
CA LEU A 385 4.05 -21.96 2.60
C LEU A 385 3.62 -22.54 1.25
N TYR A 386 3.65 -21.73 0.18
CA TYR A 386 3.19 -22.18 -1.13
C TYR A 386 4.32 -22.83 -1.95
N PRO A 387 4.02 -23.94 -2.66
CA PRO A 387 4.96 -24.57 -3.57
C PRO A 387 5.41 -23.58 -4.65
N THR A 388 6.68 -23.70 -5.07
CA THR A 388 7.31 -22.81 -6.07
C THR A 388 6.48 -22.66 -7.34
N ALA A 389 5.79 -23.71 -7.77
CA ALA A 389 4.94 -23.72 -8.96
C ALA A 389 3.72 -22.77 -8.90
N VAL A 390 3.16 -22.50 -7.72
CA VAL A 390 1.95 -21.67 -7.54
C VAL A 390 2.15 -20.45 -6.65
N ARG A 391 3.35 -20.28 -6.07
CA ARG A 391 3.69 -19.20 -5.15
C ARG A 391 3.46 -17.81 -5.72
N ASN A 392 3.91 -17.56 -6.94
CA ASN A 392 3.73 -16.26 -7.59
C ASN A 392 2.25 -15.94 -7.82
N LEU A 393 1.43 -16.96 -8.12
CA LEU A 393 -0.02 -16.79 -8.22
C LEU A 393 -0.65 -16.46 -6.86
N ALA A 394 -0.19 -17.11 -5.78
CA ALA A 394 -0.66 -16.83 -4.42
C ALA A 394 -0.36 -15.41 -3.97
N VAL A 395 0.87 -14.95 -4.16
CA VAL A 395 1.26 -13.56 -3.85
C VAL A 395 0.42 -12.57 -4.67
N SER A 396 0.19 -12.85 -5.95
CA SER A 396 -0.62 -11.99 -6.83
C SER A 396 -2.09 -11.95 -6.42
N ALA A 397 -2.68 -13.09 -6.02
CA ALA A 397 -4.05 -13.17 -5.52
C ALA A 397 -4.22 -12.35 -4.22
N VAL A 398 -3.33 -12.55 -3.25
CA VAL A 398 -3.31 -11.80 -1.99
C VAL A 398 -3.15 -10.30 -2.26
N SER A 399 -2.23 -9.91 -3.15
CA SER A 399 -2.01 -8.50 -3.48
C SER A 399 -3.22 -7.85 -4.17
N THR A 400 -3.91 -8.56 -5.05
CA THR A 400 -5.13 -8.04 -5.71
C THR A 400 -6.24 -7.83 -4.70
N MET A 401 -6.46 -8.81 -3.82
CA MET A 401 -7.46 -8.73 -2.75
C MET A 401 -7.14 -7.61 -1.75
N SER A 402 -5.86 -7.32 -1.52
CA SER A 402 -5.41 -6.21 -0.67
C SER A 402 -5.93 -4.85 -1.17
N ARG A 403 -6.13 -4.68 -2.48
CA ARG A 403 -6.65 -3.43 -3.06
C ARG A 403 -8.14 -3.25 -2.84
N ILE A 404 -8.89 -4.34 -2.78
CA ILE A 404 -10.31 -4.33 -2.47
C ILE A 404 -10.53 -3.76 -1.05
N GLY A 405 -9.72 -4.20 -0.07
CA GLY A 405 -9.78 -3.65 1.29
C GLY A 405 -9.51 -2.14 1.34
N SER A 406 -8.53 -1.64 0.58
CA SER A 406 -8.29 -0.19 0.51
C SER A 406 -9.43 0.60 -0.14
N MET A 407 -10.13 0.02 -1.11
CA MET A 407 -11.20 0.69 -1.88
C MET A 407 -12.44 0.99 -1.01
N PHE A 408 -12.83 0.03 -0.17
CA PHE A 408 -13.99 0.18 0.72
C PHE A 408 -13.67 0.90 2.04
N SER A 409 -12.39 1.03 2.40
CA SER A 409 -11.98 1.65 3.66
C SER A 409 -12.47 3.08 3.94
N PRO A 410 -12.58 4.01 2.96
CA PRO A 410 -13.09 5.36 3.23
C PRO A 410 -14.55 5.37 3.69
N GLN A 411 -15.33 4.37 3.26
CA GLN A 411 -16.76 4.29 3.51
C GLN A 411 -17.09 3.89 4.95
N LEU A 412 -16.12 3.32 5.68
CA LEU A 412 -16.34 2.94 7.08
C LEU A 412 -16.76 4.14 7.94
N PHE A 413 -16.23 5.32 7.65
CA PHE A 413 -16.48 6.53 8.45
C PHE A 413 -17.81 7.21 8.18
N TYR A 414 -18.65 6.67 7.27
CA TYR A 414 -20.07 7.02 7.25
C TYR A 414 -20.78 6.61 8.55
N LEU A 415 -20.27 5.57 9.23
CA LEU A 415 -20.83 5.11 10.50
C LEU A 415 -20.56 6.07 11.67
N ILE A 416 -19.70 7.08 11.51
CA ILE A 416 -19.50 8.14 12.53
C ILE A 416 -20.82 8.86 12.82
N ASP A 417 -21.66 9.06 11.80
CA ASP A 417 -22.93 9.78 11.94
C ASP A 417 -23.90 9.10 12.91
N ILE A 418 -23.75 7.79 13.12
CA ILE A 418 -24.54 7.02 14.09
C ILE A 418 -23.91 7.16 15.48
N ALA A 419 -22.61 6.84 15.58
CA ALA A 419 -21.81 7.09 16.78
C ALA A 419 -20.31 7.04 16.45
N GLU A 420 -19.52 7.89 17.09
CA GLU A 420 -18.09 8.04 16.79
C GLU A 420 -17.26 6.78 17.06
N TRP A 421 -17.69 5.90 17.97
CA TRP A 421 -16.99 4.68 18.35
C TRP A 421 -17.25 3.48 17.41
N ILE A 422 -18.34 3.50 16.63
CA ILE A 422 -18.77 2.38 15.78
C ILE A 422 -17.74 2.00 14.72
N PRO A 423 -17.14 2.94 13.95
CA PRO A 423 -16.08 2.61 12.99
C PRO A 423 -14.96 1.79 13.62
N TYR A 424 -14.50 2.20 14.80
CA TYR A 424 -13.41 1.53 15.51
C TYR A 424 -13.83 0.15 16.03
N ALA A 425 -15.05 0.00 16.53
CA ALA A 425 -15.60 -1.30 16.93
C ALA A 425 -15.72 -2.28 15.75
N VAL A 426 -16.09 -1.79 14.57
CA VAL A 426 -16.11 -2.61 13.34
C VAL A 426 -14.69 -3.08 12.99
N LEU A 427 -13.68 -2.19 13.10
CA LEU A 427 -12.27 -2.58 12.89
C LEU A 427 -11.80 -3.63 13.91
N VAL A 428 -12.21 -3.52 15.18
CA VAL A 428 -11.96 -4.55 16.21
C VAL A 428 -12.54 -5.89 15.77
N GLY A 429 -13.78 -5.90 15.27
CA GLY A 429 -14.42 -7.12 14.76
C GLY A 429 -13.64 -7.78 13.63
N PHE A 430 -13.24 -7.01 12.61
CA PHE A 430 -12.42 -7.51 11.50
C PHE A 430 -11.07 -8.06 11.97
N GLN A 431 -10.41 -7.37 12.89
CA GLN A 431 -9.12 -7.79 13.44
C GLN A 431 -9.23 -9.06 14.31
N LEU A 432 -10.33 -9.21 15.04
CA LEU A 432 -10.61 -10.39 15.86
C LEU A 432 -10.86 -11.62 14.97
N VAL A 433 -11.65 -11.47 13.92
CA VAL A 433 -11.90 -12.53 12.92
C VAL A 433 -10.59 -12.96 12.24
N ASP A 434 -9.76 -12.01 11.81
CA ASP A 434 -8.44 -12.30 11.24
C ASP A 434 -7.56 -13.09 12.22
N LEU A 435 -7.47 -12.66 13.49
CA LEU A 435 -6.69 -13.33 14.52
C LEU A 435 -7.15 -14.78 14.77
N ILE A 436 -8.46 -15.01 14.90
CA ILE A 436 -9.03 -16.34 15.15
C ILE A 436 -8.74 -17.28 13.98
N ILE A 437 -9.06 -16.85 12.75
CA ILE A 437 -8.85 -17.65 11.54
C ILE A 437 -7.35 -17.93 11.36
N PHE A 438 -6.49 -16.95 11.59
CA PHE A 438 -5.04 -17.11 11.47
C PHE A 438 -4.50 -18.14 12.48
N CYS A 439 -4.92 -18.07 13.74
CA CYS A 439 -4.49 -19.02 14.77
C CYS A 439 -4.87 -20.47 14.46
N ILE A 440 -6.08 -20.69 13.92
CA ILE A 440 -6.64 -22.01 13.60
C ILE A 440 -5.97 -22.63 12.37
N PHE A 441 -5.88 -21.88 11.26
CA PHE A 441 -5.54 -22.47 9.96
C PHE A 441 -4.07 -22.36 9.56
N ILE A 442 -3.30 -21.48 10.19
CA ILE A 442 -1.91 -21.22 9.80
C ILE A 442 -0.93 -21.88 10.78
N PRO A 443 -0.10 -22.84 10.32
CA PRO A 443 0.98 -23.40 11.13
C PRO A 443 2.20 -22.47 11.18
N GLU A 444 3.15 -22.77 12.06
CA GLU A 444 4.46 -22.09 12.06
C GLU A 444 5.22 -22.42 10.76
N THR A 445 5.83 -21.41 10.15
CA THR A 445 6.52 -21.52 8.85
C THR A 445 8.03 -21.34 8.94
N LYS A 446 8.55 -20.83 10.07
CA LYS A 446 9.99 -20.62 10.25
C LYS A 446 10.75 -21.96 10.15
N GLY A 447 11.66 -22.05 9.19
CA GLY A 447 12.55 -23.21 9.03
C GLY A 447 11.94 -24.44 8.36
N VAL A 448 10.71 -24.35 7.81
CA VAL A 448 10.09 -25.47 7.10
C VAL A 448 10.69 -25.64 5.70
N HIS A 449 11.07 -26.86 5.32
CA HIS A 449 11.59 -27.15 3.98
C HIS A 449 10.55 -26.87 2.89
N LEU A 450 10.98 -26.17 1.85
CA LEU A 450 10.13 -25.74 0.73
C LEU A 450 9.80 -26.93 -0.19
N GLU A 451 8.52 -27.29 -0.28
CA GLU A 451 8.08 -28.29 -1.26
C GLU A 451 8.12 -27.69 -2.68
N ASN A 452 8.91 -28.29 -3.58
CA ASN A 452 9.06 -27.83 -4.96
C ASN A 452 7.91 -28.26 -5.89
N HIS A 453 6.99 -29.09 -5.39
CA HIS A 453 5.98 -29.75 -6.21
C HIS A 453 4.61 -29.55 -5.57
N LEU A 454 3.58 -29.39 -6.41
CA LEU A 454 2.20 -29.41 -5.92
C LEU A 454 1.87 -30.77 -5.29
N PRO A 455 0.92 -30.84 -4.33
CA PRO A 455 0.48 -32.09 -3.75
C PRO A 455 0.15 -33.13 -4.84
N PRO A 456 0.49 -34.41 -4.64
CA PRO A 456 0.22 -35.46 -5.62
C PRO A 456 -1.27 -35.54 -5.93
N LYS A 457 -1.62 -35.98 -7.14
CA LYS A 457 -3.02 -35.93 -7.66
C LYS A 457 -4.05 -36.58 -6.72
N HIS A 458 -3.67 -37.63 -5.99
CA HIS A 458 -4.54 -38.31 -5.03
C HIS A 458 -4.93 -37.47 -3.80
N LYS A 459 -4.19 -36.39 -3.48
CA LYS A 459 -4.50 -35.43 -2.41
C LYS A 459 -5.24 -34.17 -2.92
N ARG A 460 -5.50 -34.08 -4.23
CA ARG A 460 -6.23 -32.95 -4.82
C ARG A 460 -7.71 -33.27 -4.88
N ILE A 461 -8.53 -32.31 -4.48
CA ILE A 461 -10.01 -32.38 -4.56
C ILE A 461 -10.45 -32.63 -6.00
N PHE A 462 -9.79 -31.99 -6.97
CA PHE A 462 -10.05 -32.15 -8.41
C PHE A 462 -9.17 -33.19 -9.10
N GLY A 463 -8.39 -33.97 -8.36
CA GLY A 463 -7.62 -35.07 -8.93
C GLY A 463 -8.53 -36.26 -9.15
N LYS A 464 -8.93 -36.54 -10.40
CA LYS A 464 -9.55 -37.82 -10.74
C LYS A 464 -8.70 -38.94 -10.12
N ARG A 465 -9.29 -39.70 -9.19
CA ARG A 465 -8.80 -41.00 -8.77
C ARG A 465 -8.87 -41.88 -10.02
N SER A 466 -7.75 -42.00 -10.71
CA SER A 466 -7.52 -42.99 -11.75
C SER A 466 -6.37 -43.86 -11.31
#